data_AF-A0A2T2S1P3-F1
#
_entry.id   AF-A0A2T2S1P3-F1
#
_cell.length_a   1.000
_cell.length_b   1.000
_cell.length_c   1.000
_cell.angle_alpha   90.00
_cell.angle_beta   90.00
_cell.angle_gamma   90.00
#
_symmetry.space_group_name_H-M   'P 1'
#
loop_
_entity.id
_entity.type
_entity.pdbx_description
1 polymer ?
#
loop_
_entity_poly.entity_id
_entity_poly.type
_entity_poly.pdbx_seq_one_letter_code
_entity_poly.pdbx_strand_id
1 'polypeptide(L)'
;MFWPFLAQTQASVPATPEWGAPVAAVMILFNLAGLALVRFAVPIPAQGQGPAPQPVAFGFSLPQILAGASIGHVLGTGAILGLANVGAL
;
A
#
# COMPACT_ATOMS: atom_id res chain seq x y z
N MET A 1 27.24 23.42 21.43
CA MET A 1 28.03 22.36 20.76
C MET A 1 27.17 21.33 20.01
N PHE A 2 25.84 21.49 19.94
CA PHE A 2 24.89 20.47 19.43
C PHE A 2 24.53 20.65 17.94
N TRP A 3 24.89 21.80 17.34
CA TRP A 3 24.62 22.14 15.95
C TRP A 3 25.08 21.10 14.90
N PRO A 4 26.28 20.50 14.98
CA PRO A 4 26.71 19.50 13.99
C PRO A 4 25.91 18.18 14.07
N PHE A 5 25.27 17.87 15.20
CA PHE A 5 24.43 16.67 15.32
C PHE A 5 23.07 16.86 14.64
N LEU A 6 22.47 18.04 14.74
CA LEU A 6 21.21 18.36 14.07
C LEU A 6 21.36 18.36 12.53
N ALA A 7 22.45 18.91 12.02
CA ALA A 7 22.74 18.91 10.58
C ALA A 7 22.92 17.48 10.01
N GLN A 8 23.59 16.58 10.76
CA GLN A 8 23.72 15.19 10.35
C GLN A 8 22.38 14.43 10.38
N THR A 9 21.50 14.74 11.33
CA THR A 9 20.17 14.11 11.35
C THR A 9 19.31 14.52 10.17
N GLN A 10 19.32 15.79 9.74
CA GLN A 10 18.51 16.24 8.60
C GLN A 10 18.91 15.60 7.27
N ALA A 11 20.20 15.30 7.06
CA ALA A 11 20.66 14.62 5.85
C ALA A 11 20.16 13.15 5.76
N SER A 12 19.74 12.57 6.89
CA SER A 12 19.26 11.19 6.99
C SER A 12 17.74 11.04 7.05
N VAL A 13 16.99 12.16 7.12
CA VAL A 13 15.53 12.13 7.17
C VAL A 13 14.98 12.01 5.75
N PRO A 14 14.30 10.90 5.40
CA PRO A 14 13.66 10.77 4.10
C PRO A 14 12.58 11.83 3.92
N ALA A 15 12.36 12.32 2.70
CA ALA A 15 11.24 13.19 2.39
C ALA A 15 9.92 12.43 2.64
N THR A 16 9.17 12.85 3.66
CA THR A 16 7.84 12.32 3.96
C THR A 16 6.79 13.32 3.46
N PRO A 17 6.07 13.01 2.37
CA PRO A 17 5.03 13.90 1.88
C PRO A 17 3.89 13.98 2.91
N GLU A 18 3.30 15.16 3.06
CA GLU A 18 2.09 15.32 3.86
C GLU A 18 0.92 14.56 3.22
N TRP A 19 0.00 14.08 4.05
CA TRP A 19 -1.14 13.35 3.51
C TRP A 19 -2.05 14.32 2.76
N GLY A 20 -2.22 14.08 1.46
CA GLY A 20 -3.07 14.90 0.58
C GLY A 20 -3.68 14.11 -0.57
N ALA A 21 -4.43 14.79 -1.43
CA ALA A 21 -5.04 14.21 -2.63
C ALA A 21 -4.08 13.40 -3.53
N PRO A 22 -2.83 13.85 -3.82
CA PRO A 22 -1.92 13.07 -4.67
C PRO A 22 -1.46 11.76 -3.99
N VAL A 23 -1.17 11.80 -2.69
CA VAL A 23 -0.81 10.62 -1.89
C VAL A 23 -1.97 9.61 -1.87
N ALA A 24 -3.20 10.08 -1.69
CA ALA A 24 -4.40 9.25 -1.71
C ALA A 24 -4.61 8.57 -3.07
N ALA A 25 -4.43 9.31 -4.17
CA ALA A 25 -4.58 8.77 -5.51
C ALA A 25 -3.58 7.65 -5.80
N VAL A 26 -2.31 7.83 -5.42
CA VAL A 26 -1.28 6.79 -5.53
C VAL A 26 -1.65 5.57 -4.69
N MET A 27 -2.07 5.76 -3.44
CA MET A 27 -2.45 4.66 -2.56
C MET A 27 -3.63 3.84 -3.11
N ILE A 28 -4.65 4.49 -3.67
CA ILE A 28 -5.79 3.80 -4.29
C ILE A 28 -5.33 2.99 -5.50
N LEU A 29 -4.49 3.58 -6.36
CA LEU A 29 -3.97 2.90 -7.55
C LEU A 29 -3.21 1.61 -7.18
N PHE A 30 -2.34 1.68 -6.17
CA PHE A 30 -1.59 0.51 -5.70
C PHE A 30 -2.45 -0.51 -4.97
N ASN A 31 -3.52 -0.10 -4.28
CA ASN A 31 -4.51 -1.05 -3.73
C ASN A 31 -5.28 -1.80 -4.82
N LEU A 32 -5.67 -1.11 -5.90
CA LEU A 32 -6.31 -1.76 -7.05
C LEU A 32 -5.34 -2.73 -7.76
N ALA A 33 -4.07 -2.33 -7.90
CA ALA A 33 -3.03 -3.22 -8.41
C ALA A 33 -2.81 -4.43 -7.49
N GLY A 34 -2.81 -4.25 -6.17
CA GLY A 34 -2.71 -5.33 -5.19
C GLY A 34 -3.87 -6.34 -5.27
N LEU A 35 -5.10 -5.85 -5.42
CA LEU A 35 -6.28 -6.69 -5.66
C LEU A 35 -6.17 -7.47 -6.99
N ALA A 36 -5.70 -6.83 -8.05
CA ALA A 36 -5.45 -7.49 -9.34
C ALA A 36 -4.38 -8.58 -9.21
N LEU A 37 -3.25 -8.28 -8.54
CA LEU A 37 -2.18 -9.25 -8.29
C LEU A 37 -2.69 -10.47 -7.51
N VAL A 38 -3.47 -10.27 -6.45
CA VAL A 38 -4.06 -11.37 -5.69
C VAL A 38 -5.05 -12.18 -6.53
N ARG A 39 -5.79 -11.54 -7.44
CA ARG A 39 -6.69 -12.25 -8.38
C ARG A 39 -5.93 -13.20 -9.31
N PHE A 40 -4.74 -12.81 -9.75
CA PHE A 40 -3.87 -13.64 -10.62
C PHE A 40 -3.07 -14.68 -9.83
N ALA A 41 -2.55 -14.31 -8.65
CA ALA A 41 -1.70 -15.16 -7.83
C ALA A 41 -2.47 -16.26 -7.10
N VAL A 42 -3.72 -16.00 -6.75
CA VAL A 42 -4.61 -16.97 -6.10
C VAL A 42 -5.75 -17.32 -7.06
N PRO A 43 -5.55 -18.27 -7.99
CA PRO A 43 -6.66 -18.87 -8.71
C PRO A 43 -7.53 -19.59 -7.68
N ILE A 44 -8.68 -18.98 -7.34
CA ILE A 44 -9.80 -19.49 -6.53
C ILE A 44 -9.48 -20.85 -5.86
N PRO A 45 -9.14 -20.91 -4.57
CA PRO A 45 -9.15 -22.19 -3.90
C PRO A 45 -10.62 -22.57 -3.77
N ALA A 46 -11.00 -23.68 -4.40
CA ALA A 46 -12.22 -24.41 -4.11
C ALA A 46 -12.23 -24.98 -2.65
N GLN A 47 -11.43 -24.45 -1.74
CA GLN A 47 -11.24 -25.00 -0.39
C GLN A 47 -11.22 -23.88 0.63
N GLY A 48 -12.22 -23.89 1.50
CA GLY A 48 -12.33 -23.00 2.65
C GLY A 48 -13.64 -22.23 2.73
N GLN A 49 -14.78 -22.91 2.52
CA GLN A 49 -16.06 -22.47 3.09
C GLN A 49 -15.96 -22.56 4.63
N GLY A 50 -15.23 -21.64 5.25
CA GLY A 50 -15.43 -21.32 6.66
C GLY A 50 -16.75 -20.56 6.80
N PRO A 51 -17.49 -20.70 7.91
CA PRO A 51 -18.78 -20.05 8.12
C PRO A 51 -18.55 -18.57 8.42
N ALA A 52 -18.22 -17.79 7.40
CA ALA A 52 -18.15 -16.34 7.48
C ALA A 52 -19.20 -15.76 6.54
N PRO A 53 -20.04 -14.80 7.01
CA PRO A 53 -21.16 -14.29 6.24
C PRO A 53 -20.61 -13.52 5.04
N GLN A 54 -20.96 -13.97 3.84
CA GLN A 54 -20.64 -13.26 2.61
C GLN A 54 -21.50 -11.99 2.51
N PRO A 55 -20.85 -10.84 2.38
CA PRO A 55 -21.06 -10.04 1.17
C PRO A 55 -19.71 -9.80 0.55
N VAL A 56 -19.31 -10.74 -0.30
CA VAL A 56 -18.15 -10.60 -1.16
C VAL A 56 -18.48 -9.54 -2.22
N ALA A 57 -17.98 -8.32 -2.03
CA ALA A 57 -18.02 -7.33 -3.09
C ALA A 57 -17.11 -7.80 -4.23
N PHE A 58 -17.65 -7.86 -5.45
CA PHE A 58 -16.90 -8.15 -6.69
C PHE A 58 -16.28 -9.55 -6.84
N GLY A 59 -16.75 -10.57 -6.11
CA GLY A 59 -16.29 -11.96 -6.30
C GLY A 59 -14.94 -12.30 -5.64
N PHE A 60 -14.43 -11.43 -4.76
CA PHE A 60 -13.25 -11.68 -3.93
C PHE A 60 -13.60 -12.22 -2.53
N SER A 61 -12.98 -13.32 -2.12
CA SER A 61 -13.13 -13.79 -0.74
C SER A 61 -12.55 -12.78 0.26
N LEU A 62 -13.08 -12.74 1.50
CA LEU A 62 -12.55 -11.88 2.57
C LEU A 62 -11.01 -11.96 2.71
N PRO A 63 -10.37 -13.15 2.71
CA PRO A 63 -8.91 -13.21 2.77
C PRO A 63 -8.23 -12.64 1.51
N GLN A 64 -8.86 -12.70 0.32
CA GLN A 64 -8.30 -12.09 -0.88
C GLN A 64 -8.34 -10.56 -0.82
N ILE A 65 -9.43 -9.97 -0.31
CA ILE A 65 -9.51 -8.52 -0.14
C ILE A 65 -8.48 -8.05 0.89
N LEU A 66 -8.35 -8.76 2.02
CA LEU A 66 -7.38 -8.44 3.04
C LEU A 66 -5.94 -8.54 2.51
N ALA A 67 -5.60 -9.65 1.85
CA ALA A 67 -4.29 -9.83 1.24
C ALA A 67 -3.99 -8.77 0.18
N GLY A 68 -4.96 -8.48 -0.71
CA GLY A 68 -4.84 -7.51 -1.79
C GLY A 68 -4.65 -6.08 -1.29
N ALA A 69 -5.41 -5.70 -0.26
CA ALA A 69 -5.25 -4.41 0.39
C ALA A 69 -3.92 -4.31 1.14
N SER A 70 -3.50 -5.35 1.87
CA SER A 70 -2.23 -5.34 2.60
C SER A 70 -1.02 -5.22 1.65
N ILE A 71 -0.95 -6.02 0.59
CA ILE A 71 0.14 -5.92 -0.38
C ILE A 71 0.10 -4.59 -1.14
N GLY A 72 -1.11 -4.12 -1.49
CA GLY A 72 -1.32 -2.82 -2.11
C GLY A 72 -0.84 -1.66 -1.24
N HIS A 73 -1.07 -1.71 0.07
CA HIS A 73 -0.55 -0.71 1.01
C HIS A 73 0.98 -0.76 1.12
N VAL A 74 1.60 -1.94 1.15
CA VAL A 74 3.06 -2.07 1.20
C VAL A 74 3.71 -1.49 -0.07
N LEU A 75 3.15 -1.81 -1.24
CA LEU A 75 3.63 -1.25 -2.51
C LEU A 75 3.35 0.25 -2.61
N GLY A 76 2.18 0.69 -2.14
CA GLY A 76 1.75 2.08 -2.13
C GLY A 76 2.64 2.96 -1.27
N THR A 77 2.99 2.55 -0.05
CA THR A 77 3.90 3.32 0.81
C THR A 77 5.30 3.42 0.21
N GLY A 78 5.80 2.34 -0.38
CA GLY A 78 7.08 2.35 -1.10
C GLY A 78 7.07 3.32 -2.29
N ALA A 79 6.00 3.32 -3.08
CA ALA A 79 5.84 4.23 -4.21
C ALA A 79 5.69 5.69 -3.77
N ILE A 80 4.93 5.96 -2.71
CA ILE A 80 4.75 7.31 -2.15
C ILE A 80 6.09 7.87 -1.68
N LEU A 81 6.85 7.11 -0.90
CA LEU A 81 8.16 7.53 -0.44
C LEU A 81 9.15 7.68 -1.60
N GLY A 82 9.10 6.79 -2.60
CA GLY A 82 9.94 6.86 -3.79
C GLY A 82 9.66 8.11 -4.64
N LEU A 83 8.41 8.36 -5.01
CA LEU A 83 8.02 9.52 -5.81
C LEU A 83 8.28 10.84 -5.06
N ALA A 84 8.08 10.87 -3.74
CA ALA A 84 8.38 12.05 -2.93
C ALA A 84 9.88 12.37 -2.90
N ASN A 85 10.75 11.36 -2.87
CA ASN A 85 12.20 11.58 -2.95
C ASN A 85 12.66 12.07 -4.34
N VAL A 86 11.91 11.77 -5.41
CA VAL A 86 12.20 12.24 -6.77
C VAL A 86 11.53 13.60 -7.06
N GLY A 87 10.67 14.09 -6.16
CA GLY A 87 9.93 15.36 -6.32
C GLY A 87 8.75 15.29 -7.31
N ALA A 88 8.22 14.08 -7.54
CA ALA A 88 7.11 13.82 -8.46
C ALA A 88 5.74 13.66 -7.77
N LEU A 89 5.67 13.95 -6.47
CA LEU A 89 4.50 13.92 -5.59
C LEU A 89 4.35 15.27 -4.88
#